data_AF-A0A4Y8PZN9-F1
#
_entry.id   AF-A0A4Y8PZN9-F1
#
_cell.length_a   1.000
_cell.length_b   1.000
_cell.length_c   1.000
_cell.angle_alpha   90.00
_cell.angle_beta   90.00
_cell.angle_gamma   90.00
#
_symmetry.space_group_name_H-M   'P 1'
#
loop_
_entity.id
_entity.type
_entity.pdbx_description
1 polymer ?
#
loop_
_entity_poly.entity_id
_entity_poly.type
_entity_poly.pdbx_seq_one_letter_code
_entity_poly.pdbx_strand_id
1 'polypeptide(L)'
;MLESLQAATSEDASYFYSAAAEKEIERGCIGHLRGDFGRSGEEFWVNWFTRRSPLQTPAFEAELGKIIQALGDHGVLQSRMQMLSFCRQHPEARIRGGWNKDVYGFCLHTPEHRYYLRCFPHAGDYNFYLYSYAQPERLKGQPSPTPKKKQEPQR
;
A
#
# COMPACT_ATOMS: atom_id res chain seq x y z
N MET A 1 -6.13 -16.72 -6.10
CA MET A 1 -7.43 -16.30 -5.51
C MET A 1 -7.17 -15.01 -4.76
N LEU A 2 -8.04 -14.01 -4.88
CA LEU A 2 -7.93 -12.77 -4.11
C LEU A 2 -8.53 -13.03 -2.72
N GLU A 3 -7.79 -12.78 -1.65
CA GLU A 3 -8.35 -12.86 -0.30
C GLU A 3 -9.28 -11.66 -0.03
N SER A 4 -10.19 -11.78 0.94
CA SER A 4 -11.06 -10.68 1.35
C SER A 4 -10.24 -9.58 2.03
N LEU A 5 -10.69 -8.32 1.95
CA LEU A 5 -10.10 -7.22 2.71
C LEU A 5 -10.26 -7.46 4.22
N GLN A 6 -9.17 -7.39 4.99
CA GLN A 6 -9.17 -7.63 6.43
C GLN A 6 -8.65 -6.42 7.20
N ALA A 7 -9.10 -6.25 8.44
CA ALA A 7 -8.49 -5.31 9.37
C ALA A 7 -7.05 -5.75 9.68
N ALA A 8 -6.10 -4.81 9.57
CA ALA A 8 -4.71 -5.12 9.84
C ALA A 8 -4.41 -5.16 11.33
N THR A 9 -3.39 -5.94 11.71
CA THR A 9 -2.98 -6.09 13.10
C THR A 9 -2.00 -4.99 13.53
N SER A 10 -1.70 -4.91 14.83
CA SER A 10 -0.67 -3.99 15.32
C SER A 10 0.73 -4.27 14.74
N GLU A 11 1.01 -5.52 14.35
CA GLU A 11 2.29 -5.91 13.76
C GLU A 11 2.45 -5.35 12.34
N ASP A 12 1.33 -5.08 11.67
CA ASP A 12 1.29 -4.54 10.32
C ASP A 12 1.55 -3.03 10.24
N ALA A 13 1.56 -2.34 11.39
CA ALA A 13 1.67 -0.88 11.48
C ALA A 13 2.80 -0.31 10.62
N SER A 14 3.92 -1.03 10.54
CA SER A 14 5.10 -0.59 9.81
C SER A 14 4.98 -0.69 8.27
N TYR A 15 3.99 -1.41 7.73
CA TYR A 15 3.75 -1.56 6.29
C TYR A 15 2.83 -0.49 5.70
N PHE A 16 2.24 0.36 6.55
CA PHE A 16 1.40 1.47 6.12
C PHE A 16 2.17 2.76 5.83
N TYR A 17 3.48 2.76 6.05
CA TYR A 17 4.33 3.95 5.97
C TYR A 17 5.61 3.64 5.20
N SER A 18 6.13 4.66 4.52
CA SER A 18 7.46 4.61 3.92
C SER A 18 8.51 4.40 5.00
N ALA A 19 9.50 3.55 4.72
CA ALA A 19 10.64 3.32 5.59
C ALA A 19 11.95 3.74 4.92
N ALA A 20 13.08 3.57 5.60
CA ALA A 20 14.40 3.69 4.98
C ALA A 20 14.52 2.71 3.80
N ALA A 21 15.27 3.10 2.77
CA ALA A 21 15.36 2.37 1.51
C ALA A 21 15.79 0.90 1.71
N GLU A 22 16.71 0.64 2.63
CA GLU A 22 17.21 -0.71 2.96
C GLU A 22 16.08 -1.60 3.51
N LYS A 23 15.26 -1.05 4.42
CA LYS A 23 14.11 -1.77 5.00
C LYS A 23 13.02 -2.00 3.96
N GLU A 24 12.81 -1.06 3.05
CA GLU A 24 11.84 -1.23 1.98
C GLU A 24 12.25 -2.34 1.01
N ILE A 25 13.54 -2.45 0.69
CA ILE A 25 14.09 -3.55 -0.10
C ILE A 25 13.90 -4.88 0.64
N GLU A 26 14.28 -4.94 1.92
CA GLU A 26 14.13 -6.13 2.77
C GLU A 26 12.67 -6.62 2.82
N ARG A 27 11.72 -5.69 2.88
CA ARG A 27 10.28 -5.99 2.92
C ARG A 27 9.69 -6.35 1.57
N GLY A 28 10.45 -6.23 0.48
CA GLY A 28 9.96 -6.43 -0.88
C GLY A 28 9.01 -5.33 -1.37
N CYS A 29 9.20 -4.09 -0.91
CA CYS A 29 8.36 -2.95 -1.31
C CYS A 29 8.51 -2.67 -2.81
N ILE A 30 7.38 -2.67 -3.52
CA ILE A 30 7.33 -2.40 -4.96
C ILE A 30 7.09 -0.90 -5.21
N GLY A 31 6.17 -0.34 -4.42
CA GLY A 31 5.72 1.04 -4.51
C GLY A 31 4.43 1.23 -3.73
N HIS A 32 3.85 2.42 -3.85
CA HIS A 32 2.54 2.70 -3.27
C HIS A 32 1.72 3.64 -4.13
N LEU A 33 0.40 3.49 -4.05
CA LEU A 33 -0.53 4.52 -4.50
C LEU A 33 -0.77 5.51 -3.37
N ARG A 34 -0.97 6.76 -3.74
CA ARG A 34 -1.55 7.79 -2.88
C ARG A 34 -2.73 8.39 -3.60
N GLY A 35 -3.88 8.44 -2.95
CA GLY A 35 -5.07 9.01 -3.56
C GLY A 35 -5.88 9.91 -2.63
N ASP A 36 -6.72 10.71 -3.26
CA ASP A 36 -7.54 11.75 -2.65
C ASP A 36 -8.90 11.81 -3.36
N PHE A 37 -9.96 12.06 -2.58
CA PHE A 37 -11.30 12.24 -3.15
C PHE A 37 -11.65 13.70 -3.45
N GLY A 38 -10.63 14.57 -3.44
CA GLY A 38 -10.75 15.97 -3.76
C GLY A 38 -11.58 16.76 -2.76
N ARG A 39 -11.91 18.00 -3.16
CA ARG A 39 -12.63 18.93 -2.27
C ARG A 39 -14.06 18.45 -2.01
N SER A 40 -14.75 18.00 -3.06
CA SER A 40 -16.12 17.48 -3.00
C SER A 40 -16.21 16.19 -2.16
N GLY A 41 -15.17 15.37 -2.18
CA GLY A 41 -15.17 14.03 -1.59
C GLY A 41 -15.70 12.95 -2.53
N GLU A 42 -16.00 13.29 -3.79
CA GLU A 42 -16.56 12.38 -4.81
C GLU A 42 -15.61 12.21 -6.02
N GLU A 43 -14.47 12.90 -6.03
CA GLU A 43 -13.46 12.75 -7.09
C GLU A 43 -12.59 11.52 -6.81
N PHE A 44 -11.76 11.10 -7.77
CA PHE A 44 -10.80 10.02 -7.56
C PHE A 44 -9.45 10.39 -8.19
N TRP A 45 -8.59 11.03 -7.39
CA TRP A 45 -7.22 11.35 -7.80
C TRP A 45 -6.27 10.30 -7.25
N VAL A 46 -5.37 9.78 -8.09
CA VAL A 46 -4.39 8.79 -7.66
C VAL A 46 -3.06 8.96 -8.38
N ASN A 47 -1.98 8.88 -7.61
CA ASN A 47 -0.61 8.87 -8.12
C ASN A 47 0.11 7.62 -7.64
N TRP A 48 0.84 6.96 -8.55
CA TRP A 48 1.75 5.86 -8.22
C TRP A 48 3.15 6.36 -7.89
N PHE A 49 3.70 5.88 -6.78
CA PHE A 49 5.05 6.16 -6.32
C PHE A 49 5.89 4.89 -6.41
N THR A 50 6.63 4.77 -7.52
CA THR A 50 7.54 3.64 -7.74
C THR A 50 8.77 3.71 -6.82
N ARG A 51 9.24 2.55 -6.36
CA ARG A 51 10.55 2.40 -5.71
C ARG A 51 11.65 1.97 -6.68
N ARG A 52 11.39 2.01 -8.00
CA ARG A 52 12.25 1.42 -9.05
C ARG A 52 12.56 -0.05 -8.76
N SER A 53 11.60 -0.73 -8.15
CA SER A 53 11.74 -2.13 -7.76
C SER A 53 11.71 -3.01 -9.01
N PRO A 54 12.62 -3.99 -9.15
CA PRO A 54 12.56 -4.96 -10.26
C PRO A 54 11.31 -5.85 -10.20
N LEU A 55 10.58 -5.81 -9.08
CA LEU A 55 9.31 -6.51 -8.87
C LEU A 55 8.12 -5.79 -9.51
N GLN A 56 8.27 -4.53 -9.93
CA GLN A 56 7.24 -3.81 -10.69
C GLN A 56 7.19 -4.34 -12.13
N THR A 57 6.46 -5.43 -12.32
CA THR A 57 6.28 -6.10 -13.61
C THR A 57 4.91 -5.78 -14.22
N PRO A 58 4.70 -5.98 -15.53
CA PRO A 58 3.37 -5.82 -16.13
C PRO A 58 2.30 -6.71 -15.49
N ALA A 59 2.68 -7.91 -15.03
CA ALA A 59 1.78 -8.81 -14.31
C ALA A 59 1.36 -8.22 -12.95
N PHE A 60 2.30 -7.60 -12.23
CA PHE A 60 2.00 -6.87 -11.00
C PHE A 60 1.06 -5.69 -11.26
N GLU A 61 1.30 -4.90 -12.30
CA GLU A 61 0.44 -3.73 -12.62
C GLU A 61 -0.99 -4.16 -12.97
N ALA A 62 -1.14 -5.25 -13.71
CA ALA A 62 -2.46 -5.84 -13.99
C ALA A 62 -3.15 -6.37 -12.72
N GLU A 63 -2.41 -6.96 -11.78
CA GLU A 63 -2.96 -7.39 -10.49
C GLU A 63 -3.35 -6.19 -9.61
N LEU A 64 -2.50 -5.16 -9.55
CA LEU A 64 -2.79 -3.92 -8.81
C LEU A 64 -4.07 -3.26 -9.32
N GLY A 65 -4.32 -3.24 -10.63
CA GLY A 65 -5.58 -2.75 -11.20
C GLY A 65 -6.81 -3.51 -10.65
N LYS A 66 -6.72 -4.84 -10.55
CA LYS A 66 -7.78 -5.68 -9.96
C LYS A 66 -7.95 -5.42 -8.47
N ILE A 67 -6.86 -5.14 -7.75
CA ILE A 67 -6.92 -4.76 -6.33
C ILE A 67 -7.70 -3.46 -6.16
N ILE A 68 -7.36 -2.42 -6.93
CA ILE A 68 -8.07 -1.13 -6.85
C ILE A 68 -9.56 -1.31 -7.16
N GLN A 69 -9.87 -2.11 -8.19
CA GLN A 69 -11.26 -2.43 -8.53
C GLN A 69 -11.99 -3.11 -7.36
N ALA A 70 -11.40 -4.15 -6.76
CA ALA A 70 -12.00 -4.85 -5.62
C ALA A 70 -12.22 -3.94 -4.41
N LEU A 71 -11.26 -3.04 -4.11
CA LEU A 71 -11.43 -2.03 -3.05
C LEU A 71 -12.55 -1.03 -3.39
N GLY A 72 -12.75 -0.71 -4.67
CA GLY A 72 -13.90 0.05 -5.15
C GLY A 72 -15.22 -0.71 -4.95
N ASP A 73 -15.26 -1.99 -5.29
CA ASP A 73 -16.45 -2.84 -5.13
C ASP A 73 -16.85 -3.00 -3.65
N HIS A 74 -15.87 -2.98 -2.73
CA HIS A 74 -16.10 -2.93 -1.27
C HIS A 74 -16.57 -1.55 -0.75
N GLY A 75 -16.64 -0.53 -1.60
CA GLY A 75 -17.07 0.83 -1.25
C GLY A 75 -15.99 1.71 -0.64
N VAL A 76 -14.89 1.14 -0.11
CA VAL A 76 -13.85 1.91 0.61
C VAL A 76 -13.13 2.92 -0.28
N LEU A 77 -13.08 2.69 -1.59
CA LEU A 77 -12.47 3.60 -2.58
C LEU A 77 -13.47 4.34 -3.50
N GLN A 78 -14.77 4.35 -3.18
CA GLN A 78 -15.77 5.01 -4.05
C GLN A 78 -15.89 6.51 -3.79
N SER A 79 -15.91 6.93 -2.52
CA SER A 79 -15.94 8.34 -2.12
C SER A 79 -15.45 8.50 -0.70
N ARG A 80 -15.16 9.73 -0.26
CA ARG A 80 -14.75 10.01 1.11
C ARG A 80 -15.81 9.58 2.12
N MET A 81 -17.08 9.72 1.76
CA MET A 81 -18.18 9.34 2.64
C MET A 81 -18.32 7.82 2.75
N GLN A 82 -18.15 7.09 1.66
CA GLN A 82 -18.16 5.63 1.70
C GLN A 82 -16.95 5.08 2.45
N MET A 83 -15.76 5.67 2.26
CA MET A 83 -14.59 5.34 3.08
C MET A 83 -14.85 5.58 4.57
N LEU A 84 -15.48 6.70 4.94
CA LEU A 84 -15.84 7.00 6.32
C LEU A 84 -16.80 5.95 6.90
N SER A 85 -17.84 5.61 6.14
CA SER A 85 -18.81 4.58 6.54
C SER A 85 -18.13 3.23 6.74
N PHE A 86 -17.30 2.82 5.78
CA PHE A 86 -16.53 1.58 5.84
C PHE A 86 -15.60 1.55 7.06
N CYS A 87 -14.82 2.60 7.29
CA CYS A 87 -13.92 2.70 8.45
C CYS A 87 -14.67 2.64 9.78
N ARG A 88 -15.85 3.27 9.88
CA ARG A 88 -16.68 3.24 11.10
C ARG A 88 -17.24 1.86 11.41
N GLN A 89 -17.49 1.04 10.39
CA GLN A 89 -17.94 -0.34 10.55
C GLN A 89 -16.81 -1.28 11.01
N HIS A 90 -15.55 -0.84 10.89
CA HIS A 90 -14.35 -1.62 11.25
C HIS A 90 -13.50 -0.86 12.28
N PRO A 91 -14.02 -0.58 13.50
CA PRO A 91 -13.29 0.14 14.53
C PRO A 91 -11.99 -0.56 14.98
N GLU A 92 -11.91 -1.88 14.83
CA GLU A 92 -10.73 -2.71 15.07
C GLU A 92 -9.57 -2.42 14.12
N ALA A 93 -9.85 -1.90 12.93
CA ALA A 93 -8.84 -1.52 11.94
C ALA A 93 -8.12 -0.20 12.28
N ARG A 94 -8.48 0.48 13.37
CA ARG A 94 -7.85 1.75 13.76
C ARG A 94 -6.36 1.57 14.09
N ILE A 95 -5.52 2.35 13.42
CA ILE A 95 -4.08 2.41 13.70
C ILE A 95 -3.85 3.23 14.97
N ARG A 96 -3.53 2.54 16.06
CA ARG A 96 -3.20 3.18 17.34
C ARG A 96 -1.86 3.93 17.25
N GLY A 97 -1.80 5.11 17.85
CA GLY A 97 -0.58 5.95 17.85
C GLY A 97 -0.30 6.66 16.53
N GLY A 98 -1.24 6.63 15.57
CA GLY A 98 -1.16 7.44 14.36
C GLY A 98 -1.25 8.95 14.66
N TRP A 99 -0.89 9.76 13.67
CA TRP A 99 -0.97 11.24 13.77
C TRP A 99 -2.40 11.74 14.00
N ASN A 100 -3.40 10.94 13.64
CA ASN A 100 -4.82 11.19 13.87
C ASN A 100 -5.49 9.92 14.42
N LYS A 101 -6.52 10.11 15.26
CA LYS A 101 -7.32 9.02 15.84
C LYS A 101 -8.19 8.27 14.81
N ASP A 102 -8.45 8.88 13.66
CA ASP A 102 -9.26 8.32 12.58
C ASP A 102 -8.40 7.89 11.38
N VAL A 103 -7.31 7.19 11.66
CA VAL A 103 -6.52 6.48 10.65
C VAL A 103 -6.80 4.98 10.77
N TYR A 104 -7.13 4.35 9.66
CA TYR A 104 -7.52 2.94 9.60
C TYR A 104 -6.57 2.19 8.67
N GLY A 105 -6.25 0.94 9.01
CA GLY A 105 -5.33 0.07 8.29
C GLY A 105 -6.00 -1.25 7.93
N PHE A 106 -5.97 -1.58 6.65
CA PHE A 106 -6.50 -2.83 6.11
C PHE A 106 -5.42 -3.54 5.31
N CYS A 107 -5.50 -4.87 5.24
CA CYS A 107 -4.60 -5.68 4.43
C CYS A 107 -5.38 -6.63 3.52
N LEU A 108 -4.69 -7.03 2.46
CA LEU A 108 -5.18 -7.90 1.40
C LEU A 108 -4.00 -8.69 0.87
N HIS A 109 -4.15 -9.99 0.72
CA HIS A 109 -3.10 -10.83 0.13
C HIS A 109 -3.56 -11.50 -1.16
N THR A 110 -2.57 -11.70 -2.04
CA THR A 110 -2.64 -12.56 -3.21
C THR A 110 -1.54 -13.61 -3.08
N PRO A 111 -1.51 -14.66 -3.94
CA PRO A 111 -0.42 -15.62 -3.93
C PRO A 111 0.96 -14.98 -4.14
N GLU A 112 1.04 -13.83 -4.82
CA GLU A 112 2.30 -13.22 -5.22
C GLU A 112 2.63 -11.93 -4.46
N HIS A 113 1.63 -11.24 -3.92
CA HIS A 113 1.77 -9.92 -3.31
C HIS A 113 0.91 -9.76 -2.05
N ARG A 114 1.27 -8.73 -1.27
CA ARG A 114 0.53 -8.29 -0.10
C ARG A 114 0.38 -6.78 -0.13
N TYR A 115 -0.81 -6.33 0.17
CA TYR A 115 -1.25 -4.95 0.01
C TYR A 115 -1.72 -4.40 1.36
N TYR A 116 -1.31 -3.18 1.66
CA TYR A 116 -1.63 -2.50 2.90
C TYR A 116 -2.27 -1.15 2.60
N LEU A 117 -3.58 -1.08 2.83
CA LEU A 117 -4.41 0.10 2.62
C LEU A 117 -4.51 0.90 3.92
N ARG A 118 -3.98 2.12 3.91
CA ARG A 118 -4.21 3.11 4.97
C ARG A 118 -5.27 4.10 4.52
N CYS A 119 -6.30 4.28 5.33
CA CYS A 119 -7.40 5.22 5.09
C CYS A 119 -7.38 6.37 6.09
N PHE A 120 -7.66 7.58 5.59
CA PHE A 120 -7.94 8.78 6.36
C PHE A 120 -9.20 9.45 5.77
N PRO A 121 -10.39 9.18 6.33
CA PRO A 121 -11.67 9.52 5.70
C PRO A 121 -12.10 10.98 5.94
N HIS A 122 -11.17 11.94 5.95
CA HIS A 122 -11.43 13.34 6.27
C HIS A 122 -10.80 14.29 5.24
N ALA A 123 -11.30 15.52 5.18
CA ALA A 123 -10.74 16.56 4.33
C ALA A 123 -9.43 17.13 4.91
N GLY A 124 -8.56 17.67 4.04
CA GLY A 124 -7.36 18.40 4.43
C GLY A 124 -6.05 17.62 4.35
N ASP A 125 -6.11 16.33 4.02
CA ASP A 125 -4.97 15.48 3.68
C ASP A 125 -5.41 14.38 2.70
N TYR A 126 -4.47 13.60 2.18
CA TYR A 126 -4.74 12.48 1.28
C TYR A 126 -5.58 11.40 1.96
N ASN A 127 -6.62 10.94 1.27
CA ASN A 127 -7.58 10.00 1.84
C ASN A 127 -7.07 8.57 1.92
N PHE A 128 -6.18 8.13 1.03
CA PHE A 128 -5.62 6.79 1.15
C PHE A 128 -4.21 6.62 0.62
N TYR A 129 -3.57 5.59 1.15
CA TYR A 129 -2.31 5.05 0.66
C TYR A 129 -2.44 3.54 0.52
N LEU A 130 -2.05 2.98 -0.62
CA LEU A 130 -2.01 1.53 -0.84
C LEU A 130 -0.56 1.10 -1.09
N TYR A 131 0.10 0.56 -0.07
CA TYR A 131 1.45 0.03 -0.20
C TYR A 131 1.41 -1.39 -0.75
N SER A 132 2.29 -1.67 -1.70
CA SER A 132 2.39 -2.96 -2.38
C SER A 132 3.73 -3.62 -2.11
N TYR A 133 3.70 -4.87 -1.64
CA TYR A 133 4.88 -5.66 -1.33
C TYR A 133 4.80 -7.02 -2.02
N ALA A 134 5.94 -7.58 -2.40
CA ALA A 134 6.01 -8.99 -2.76
C ALA A 134 5.79 -9.88 -1.53
N GLN A 135 5.27 -11.09 -1.75
CA GLN A 135 5.23 -12.11 -0.71
C GLN A 135 6.65 -12.53 -0.30
N PRO A 136 6.91 -12.78 1.00
CA PRO A 136 8.23 -13.16 1.50
C PRO A 136 8.84 -14.38 0.79
N GLU A 137 8.02 -15.33 0.34
CA GLU A 137 8.42 -16.53 -0.37
C GLU A 137 9.12 -16.19 -1.70
N ARG A 138 8.70 -15.11 -2.37
CA ARG A 138 9.33 -14.64 -3.61
C ARG A 138 10.68 -13.99 -3.39
N LEU A 139 10.89 -13.38 -2.22
CA LEU A 139 12.18 -12.76 -1.86
C LEU A 139 13.27 -13.82 -1.68
N LYS A 140 12.90 -15.02 -1.21
CA LYS A 140 13.82 -16.16 -1.04
C LYS A 140 14.28 -16.78 -2.37
N GLY A 141 13.54 -16.57 -3.46
CA GLY A 141 13.85 -17.10 -4.79
C GLY A 141 14.66 -16.17 -5.69
N GLN A 142 14.92 -14.93 -5.28
CA GLN A 142 15.71 -13.99 -6.06
C GLN A 142 17.20 -14.03 -5.68
N PRO A 143 18.14 -14.09 -6.64
CA PRO A 143 19.55 -13.92 -6.34
C PRO A 143 19.77 -12.53 -5.76
N SER A 144 20.44 -12.46 -4.60
CA SER A 144 20.78 -11.21 -3.92
C SER A 144 21.42 -10.22 -4.91
N PRO A 145 21.02 -8.94 -4.93
CA PRO A 145 21.70 -7.95 -5.76
C PRO A 145 23.14 -7.82 -5.27
N THR A 146 24.09 -8.27 -6.09
CA THR A 146 25.51 -8.11 -5.81
C THR A 146 25.84 -6.61 -5.75
N PRO A 147 26.52 -6.14 -4.69
CA PRO A 147 26.93 -4.75 -4.61
C PRO A 147 27.89 -4.44 -5.75
N LYS A 148 27.49 -3.56 -6.67
CA LYS A 148 28.36 -3.06 -7.74
C LYS A 148 29.54 -2.32 -7.09
N LYS A 149 30.73 -2.91 -7.15
CA LYS A 149 31.98 -2.22 -6.81
C LYS A 149 32.05 -0.92 -7.61
N LYS A 150 32.12 0.22 -6.90
CA LYS A 150 32.48 1.51 -7.51
C LYS A 150 33.85 1.33 -8.16
N GLN A 151 33.93 1.43 -9.48
CA GLN A 151 35.21 1.61 -10.16
C GLN A 151 35.68 3.04 -9.85
N GLU A 152 36.80 3.14 -9.13
CA GLU A 152 37.56 4.37 -9.01
C GLU A 152 38.06 4.81 -10.40
N PRO A 153 37.93 6.09 -10.76
CA PRO A 153 38.56 6.60 -11.96
C PRO A 153 40.07 6.69 -11.74
N GLN A 154 40.82 5.92 -12.52
CA GLN A 154 42.27 5.99 -12.60
C GLN A 154 42.66 7.40 -13.10
N ARG A 155 43.46 8.11 -12.30
CA ARG A 155 44.17 9.34 -12.71
C ARG A 155 45.51 8.99 -13.33
#